data_AF-A0A937KA21-F1
#
_entry.id   AF-A0A937KA21-F1
#
_cell.length_a   1.000
_cell.length_b   1.000
_cell.length_c   1.000
_cell.angle_alpha   90.00
_cell.angle_beta   90.00
_cell.angle_gamma   90.00
#
_symmetry.space_group_name_H-M   'P 1'
#
loop_
_entity.id
_entity.type
_entity.pdbx_description
1 polymer ?
#
loop_
_entity_poly.entity_id
_entity_poly.type
_entity_poly.pdbx_seq_one_letter_code
_entity_poly.pdbx_strand_id
1 'polypeptide(L)' 'MNIERMITMVVRMVLGRLVHKGVDAGIDYAARRGKPQGEMTAEDRQRAKAANQTARRAKQASKLVRRIR' A
#
# COMPACT_ATOMS: atom_id res chain seq x y z
N MET A 1 28.59 -17.94 7.66
CA MET A 1 27.39 -17.08 7.50
C MET A 1 27.71 -15.74 8.14
N ASN A 2 27.82 -14.67 7.35
CA ASN A 2 28.26 -13.36 7.86
C ASN A 2 27.12 -12.65 8.61
N ILE A 3 27.39 -12.30 9.86
CA ILE A 3 26.49 -11.50 10.71
C ILE A 3 26.08 -10.19 10.01
N GLU A 4 26.95 -9.58 9.22
CA GLU A 4 26.63 -8.38 8.43
C GLU A 4 25.50 -8.62 7.41
N ARG A 5 25.46 -9.79 6.78
CA ARG A 5 24.35 -10.16 5.89
C ARG A 5 23.06 -10.35 6.66
N MET A 6 23.13 -10.90 7.87
CA MET A 6 21.98 -11.10 8.75
C MET A 6 21.38 -9.76 9.19
N ILE A 7 22.23 -8.83 9.65
CA ILE A 7 21.83 -7.47 10.04
C ILE A 7 21.23 -6.73 8.85
N THR A 8 21.86 -6.80 7.67
CA THR A 8 21.35 -6.14 6.46
C THR A 8 19.98 -6.68 6.05
N MET A 9 19.74 -7.98 6.20
CA MET A 9 18.43 -8.58 5.94
C MET A 9 17.36 -8.11 6.94
N VAL A 10 17.69 -8.07 8.24
CA VAL A 10 16.78 -7.62 9.29
C VAL A 10 16.43 -6.13 9.10
N VAL A 11 17.44 -5.28 8.89
CA VAL A 11 17.23 -3.85 8.66
C VAL A 11 16.36 -3.64 7.44
N ARG A 12 16.64 -4.29 6.30
CA ARG A 12 15.79 -4.18 5.10
C ARG A 12 14.36 -4.63 5.35
N MET A 13 14.16 -5.70 6.12
CA MET A 13 12.82 -6.20 6.42
C MET A 13 12.05 -5.23 7.33
N VAL A 14 12.72 -4.63 8.32
CA VAL A 14 12.12 -3.66 9.25
C VAL A 14 11.86 -2.33 8.54
N LEU A 15 12.86 -1.76 7.85
CA LEU A 15 12.70 -0.53 7.06
C LEU A 15 11.60 -0.69 6.02
N GLY A 16 11.60 -1.82 5.29
CA GLY A 16 10.59 -2.09 4.27
C GLY A 16 9.17 -2.17 4.85
N ARG A 17 9.00 -2.72 6.05
CA ARG A 17 7.71 -2.77 6.74
C ARG A 17 7.29 -1.41 7.30
N LEU A 18 8.22 -0.64 7.85
CA LEU A 18 7.96 0.70 8.39
C LEU A 18 7.60 1.69 7.29
N VAL A 19 8.36 1.67 6.19
CA VAL A 19 8.06 2.52 5.02
C VAL A 19 6.72 2.12 4.41
N HIS A 20 6.43 0.84 4.22
CA HIS A 20 5.10 0.43 3.74
C HIS A 20 3.98 0.89 4.67
N LYS A 21 4.09 0.64 5.97
CA LYS A 21 3.07 1.06 6.94
C LYS A 21 2.93 2.58 7.03
N GLY A 22 4.03 3.32 6.97
CA GLY A 22 4.04 4.79 7.05
C GLY A 22 3.49 5.44 5.78
N VAL A 23 3.85 4.91 4.61
CA VAL A 23 3.31 5.37 3.31
C VAL A 23 1.83 5.01 3.19
N ASP A 24 1.43 3.79 3.53
CA ASP A 24 0.02 3.38 3.52
C ASP A 24 -0.79 4.25 4.50
N ALA A 25 -0.33 4.43 5.73
CA ALA A 25 -1.01 5.29 6.72
C ALA A 25 -1.04 6.76 6.27
N GLY A 26 0.04 7.28 5.67
CA GLY A 26 0.13 8.65 5.19
C GLY A 26 -0.78 8.92 3.98
N ILE A 27 -0.82 7.99 3.02
CA ILE A 27 -1.73 8.07 1.87
C ILE A 27 -3.17 7.94 2.32
N ASP A 28 -3.46 7.01 3.22
CA ASP A 28 -4.81 6.78 3.75
C ASP A 28 -5.27 7.99 4.58
N TYR A 29 -4.38 8.59 5.38
CA TYR A 29 -4.63 9.83 6.10
C TYR A 29 -4.86 11.04 5.16
N ALA A 30 -4.03 11.18 4.12
CA ALA A 30 -4.16 12.23 3.11
C ALA A 30 -5.43 12.07 2.27
N ALA A 31 -5.74 10.84 1.85
CA ALA A 31 -6.95 10.51 1.10
C ALA A 31 -8.22 10.74 1.93
N ARG A 32 -8.15 10.50 3.25
CA ARG A 32 -9.23 10.79 4.21
C ARG A 32 -9.25 12.24 4.70
N ARG A 33 -8.29 13.06 4.26
CA ARG A 33 -8.15 14.47 4.67
C ARG A 33 -8.12 14.64 6.20
N GLY A 34 -7.60 13.63 6.93
CA GLY A 34 -7.53 13.61 8.39
C GLY A 34 -8.73 13.02 9.14
N LYS A 35 -9.76 12.48 8.47
CA LYS A 35 -10.93 11.91 9.15
C LYS A 35 -10.70 10.44 9.60
N PRO A 36 -11.14 10.06 10.82
CA PRO A 36 -10.98 8.71 11.33
C PRO A 36 -11.83 7.70 10.54
N GLN A 37 -11.39 6.43 10.52
CA GLN A 37 -11.97 5.35 9.72
C GLN A 37 -13.47 5.08 10.00
N GLY A 38 -13.96 5.48 11.18
CA GLY A 38 -15.36 5.40 11.57
C GLY A 38 -16.27 6.48 10.96
N GLU A 39 -15.71 7.55 10.39
CA GLU A 39 -16.45 8.66 9.78
C GLU A 39 -16.53 8.57 8.24
N MET A 40 -16.18 7.42 7.65
CA MET A 40 -16.39 7.21 6.21
C MET A 40 -17.89 7.29 5.88
N THR A 41 -18.30 8.47 5.40
CA THR A 41 -19.63 8.73 4.84
C THR A 41 -19.89 7.80 3.66
N ALA A 42 -21.16 7.57 3.34
CA ALA A 42 -21.56 6.68 2.25
C ALA A 42 -20.91 7.06 0.91
N GLU A 43 -20.64 8.36 0.68
CA GLU A 43 -19.93 8.88 -0.48
C GLU A 43 -18.46 8.46 -0.54
N ASP A 44 -17.74 8.49 0.58
CA ASP A 44 -16.34 8.03 0.64
C ASP A 44 -16.25 6.52 0.38
N ARG A 45 -17.26 5.76 0.80
CA ARG A 45 -17.36 4.32 0.51
C ARG A 45 -17.58 4.06 -0.98
N GLN A 46 -18.33 4.90 -1.68
CA GLN A 46 -18.50 4.80 -3.13
C GLN A 46 -17.23 5.19 -3.89
N ARG A 47 -16.55 6.26 -3.48
CA ARG A 47 -15.24 6.64 -4.04
C ARG A 47 -14.19 5.55 -3.84
N ALA A 48 -14.15 4.94 -2.65
CA ALA A 48 -13.27 3.81 -2.37
C ALA A 48 -13.59 2.58 -3.24
N LYS A 49 -14.87 2.30 -3.51
CA LYS A 49 -15.27 1.22 -4.44
C LYS A 49 -14.82 1.50 -5.88
N ALA A 50 -14.99 2.73 -6.36
CA ALA A 50 -14.53 3.14 -7.69
C ALA A 50 -12.99 3.04 -7.80
N ALA A 51 -12.27 3.57 -6.81
CA ALA A 51 -10.81 3.47 -6.73
C ALA A 51 -10.34 2.00 -6.69
N ASN A 52 -11.00 1.14 -5.91
CA ASN A 52 -10.70 -0.30 -5.86
C ASN A 52 -10.90 -0.99 -7.21
N GLN A 53 -11.94 -0.62 -7.96
CA GLN A 53 -12.17 -1.19 -9.30
C GLN A 53 -11.05 -0.81 -10.26
N THR A 54 -10.63 0.46 -10.26
CA THR A 54 -9.51 0.95 -11.06
C THR A 54 -8.20 0.26 -10.66
N ALA A 55 -7.93 0.15 -9.36
CA ALA A 55 -6.75 -0.54 -8.83
C ALA A 55 -6.74 -2.02 -9.22
N ARG A 56 -7.88 -2.71 -9.23
CA ARG A 56 -8.00 -4.10 -9.69
C ARG A 56 -7.63 -4.26 -11.16
N ARG A 57 -8.11 -3.37 -12.04
CA ARG A 57 -7.77 -3.36 -13.47
C ARG A 57 -6.29 -3.08 -13.68
N ALA A 58 -5.74 -2.09 -12.99
CA ALA A 58 -4.31 -1.79 -13.03
C ALA A 58 -3.47 -3.00 -12.58
N LYS A 59 -3.87 -3.68 -11.49
CA LYS A 59 -3.18 -4.87 -10.98
C LYS A 59 -3.23 -6.04 -11.97
N GLN A 60 -4.33 -6.21 -12.69
CA GLN A 60 -4.43 -7.21 -13.77
C GLN A 60 -3.49 -6.87 -14.93
N ALA A 61 -3.46 -5.61 -15.37
CA ALA A 61 -2.53 -5.15 -16.41
C ALA A 61 -1.07 -5.35 -15.99
N SER A 62 -0.69 -4.95 -14.77
CA SER A 62 0.67 -5.16 -14.26
C SER A 62 1.04 -6.64 -14.15
N LYS A 63 0.09 -7.52 -13.79
CA LYS A 63 0.31 -8.97 -13.78
C LYS A 63 0.57 -9.52 -15.18
N LEU A 64 -0.14 -9.00 -16.18
CA LEU A 64 0.07 -9.39 -17.57
C LEU A 64 1.47 -8.97 -18.03
N VAL A 65 1.84 -7.72 -17.78
CA VAL A 65 3.18 -7.19 -18.09
C VAL A 65 4.29 -8.00 -17.40
N ARG A 66 4.09 -8.39 -16.14
CA ARG A 66 5.04 -9.24 -15.40
C ARG A 66 5.20 -10.66 -15.95
N ARG A 67 4.22 -11.16 -16.69
CA ARG A 67 4.31 -12.48 -17.35
C ARG A 67 4.94 -12.41 -18.73
N ILE A 68 4.93 -11.23 -19.34
CA ILE A 68 5.53 -10.96 -20.66
C ILE A 68 7.03 -10.64 -20.53
N ARG A 69 7.45 -10.09 -19.39
CA ARG A 69 8.85 -9.82 -19.05
C ARG A 69 9.58 -11.07 -18.60
#